data_AF-A0A4W5S0Y3-F1
#
_entry.id   AF-A0A4W5S0Y3-F1
#
_cell.length_a   1.000
_cell.length_b   1.000
_cell.length_c   1.000
_cell.angle_alpha   90.00
_cell.angle_beta   90.00
_cell.angle_gamma   90.00
#
_symmetry.space_group_name_H-M   'P 1'
#
loop_
_entity.id
_entity.type
_entity.pdbx_description
1 polymer ?
#
loop_
_entity_poly.entity_id
_entity_poly.type
_entity_poly.pdbx_seq_one_letter_code
_entity_poly.pdbx_strand_id
1 'polypeptide(L)'
;MSIIGAEDEDFENDLDPTVDDHSSHFTSIELVKSRPTHLLVFLQHVILQFDCSSLLCYLHADLFKNLSTKETKKQFVEFYNSFLDKGAILRVQVPYNVSFELDRTRPDLLSEEQQKKFVQEVQSAQAPEVLRQLEDFRQKRMMGMTPNAAELLEVESHYPTDRIPMEMKEKAVAETLLDRMSEIQ
;
A
#
# COMPACT_ATOMS: atom_id res chain seq x y z
N MET A 1 42.88 12.42 -12.66
CA MET A 1 42.97 10.97 -12.92
C MET A 1 41.87 10.33 -12.12
N SER A 2 40.88 9.72 -12.76
CA SER A 2 39.97 8.80 -12.05
C SER A 2 40.77 7.54 -11.70
N ILE A 3 40.64 7.10 -10.45
CA ILE A 3 41.19 5.83 -9.99
C ILE A 3 40.18 4.77 -10.45
N ILE A 4 40.65 3.81 -11.24
CA ILE A 4 39.85 2.65 -11.70
C ILE A 4 39.89 1.62 -10.57
N GLY A 5 38.71 1.15 -10.14
CA GLY A 5 38.57 0.09 -9.16
C GLY A 5 39.03 -1.23 -9.75
N ALA A 6 39.68 -2.06 -8.93
CA ALA A 6 40.23 -3.35 -9.37
C ALA A 6 39.15 -4.38 -9.77
N GLU A 7 37.88 -4.10 -9.44
CA GLU A 7 36.71 -4.96 -9.71
C GLU A 7 35.72 -4.27 -10.68
N ASP A 8 36.05 -3.10 -11.25
CA ASP A 8 35.12 -2.34 -12.10
C ASP A 8 34.67 -3.14 -13.35
N GLU A 9 35.54 -4.02 -13.89
CA GLU A 9 35.24 -4.89 -15.04
C GLU A 9 34.22 -6.00 -14.70
N ASP A 10 34.12 -6.41 -13.43
CA ASP A 10 33.21 -7.47 -12.99
C ASP A 10 31.76 -6.97 -12.76
N PHE A 11 31.59 -5.66 -12.57
CA PHE A 11 30.31 -5.03 -12.25
C PHE A 11 29.78 -4.10 -13.36
N GLU A 12 30.34 -4.12 -14.57
CA GLU A 12 29.90 -3.23 -15.66
C GLU A 12 28.40 -3.32 -15.97
N ASN A 13 27.77 -4.49 -15.77
CA ASN A 13 26.32 -4.69 -15.95
C ASN A 13 25.49 -4.37 -14.70
N ASP A 14 26.09 -4.35 -13.50
CA ASP A 14 25.46 -4.02 -12.22
C ASP A 14 25.57 -2.52 -11.89
N LEU A 15 26.50 -1.83 -12.56
CA LEU A 15 26.64 -0.38 -12.59
C LEU A 15 25.54 0.31 -13.42
N ASP A 16 24.49 -0.42 -13.79
CA ASP A 16 23.34 0.18 -14.44
C ASP A 16 22.73 1.19 -13.44
N PRO A 17 22.78 2.50 -13.73
CA PRO A 17 22.24 3.52 -12.84
C PRO A 17 20.71 3.44 -12.78
N THR A 18 20.07 2.39 -13.27
CA THR A 18 18.62 2.18 -13.25
C THR A 18 18.04 1.98 -11.85
N VAL A 19 18.88 1.86 -10.83
CA VAL A 19 18.47 2.02 -9.42
C VAL A 19 18.29 3.50 -9.02
N ASP A 20 18.67 4.47 -9.87
CA ASP A 20 18.36 5.90 -9.68
C ASP A 20 16.84 6.09 -9.62
N ASP A 21 16.35 6.47 -8.44
CA ASP A 21 15.50 7.63 -8.13
C ASP A 21 14.30 8.01 -9.06
N HIS A 22 13.89 7.19 -10.02
CA HIS A 22 12.93 7.59 -11.06
C HIS A 22 11.68 6.71 -11.17
N SER A 23 11.50 5.74 -10.29
CA SER A 23 10.16 5.23 -10.03
C SER A 23 9.38 6.28 -9.23
N SER A 24 8.88 7.29 -9.96
CA SER A 24 7.97 8.33 -9.46
C SER A 24 6.74 7.75 -8.76
N HIS A 25 6.47 6.46 -8.96
CA HIS A 25 5.34 5.72 -8.43
C HIS A 25 5.32 5.61 -6.90
N PHE A 26 6.47 5.55 -6.22
CA PHE A 26 6.54 5.46 -4.74
C PHE A 26 6.65 6.81 -4.03
N THR A 27 6.51 7.92 -4.76
CA THR A 27 6.56 9.27 -4.16
C THR A 27 5.30 9.62 -3.36
N SER A 28 4.18 8.97 -3.67
CA SER A 28 2.89 9.20 -3.01
C SER A 28 2.08 7.92 -2.97
N ILE A 29 1.38 7.68 -1.86
CA ILE A 29 0.45 6.57 -1.70
C ILE A 29 -0.67 6.61 -2.77
N GLU A 30 -1.03 7.79 -3.27
CA GLU A 30 -2.04 7.95 -4.32
C GLU A 30 -1.58 7.38 -5.66
N LEU A 31 -0.28 7.38 -5.94
CA LEU A 31 0.31 6.76 -7.12
C LEU A 31 0.51 5.25 -6.90
N VAL A 32 0.94 4.85 -5.72
CA VAL A 32 1.12 3.41 -5.41
C VAL A 32 -0.23 2.68 -5.50
N LYS A 33 -1.31 3.24 -4.97
CA LYS A 33 -2.62 2.57 -4.95
C LYS A 33 -3.28 2.46 -6.33
N SER A 34 -2.90 3.29 -7.31
CA SER A 34 -3.41 3.17 -8.69
C SER A 34 -2.71 2.07 -9.49
N ARG A 35 -1.69 1.45 -8.88
CA ARG A 35 -0.74 0.56 -9.53
C ARG A 35 -0.65 -0.77 -8.77
N PRO A 36 -1.41 -1.81 -9.17
CA PRO A 36 -1.60 -2.99 -8.32
C PRO A 36 -0.31 -3.78 -8.02
N THR A 37 0.63 -3.90 -8.97
CA THR A 37 1.94 -4.52 -8.69
C THR A 37 2.71 -3.72 -7.65
N HIS A 38 2.79 -2.40 -7.84
CA HIS A 38 3.52 -1.50 -6.95
C HIS A 38 2.93 -1.55 -5.53
N LEU A 39 1.60 -1.57 -5.44
CA LEU A 39 0.88 -1.72 -4.18
C LEU A 39 1.20 -3.05 -3.50
N LEU A 40 1.23 -4.17 -4.22
CA LEU A 40 1.51 -5.48 -3.60
C LEU A 40 2.95 -5.60 -3.12
N VAL A 41 3.92 -5.09 -3.90
CA VAL A 41 5.32 -5.06 -3.47
C VAL A 41 5.48 -4.22 -2.20
N PHE A 42 4.83 -3.05 -2.14
CA PHE A 42 4.82 -2.22 -0.95
C PHE A 42 4.10 -2.90 0.22
N LEU A 43 2.94 -3.51 -0.02
CA LEU A 43 2.16 -4.21 1.00
C LEU A 43 2.95 -5.37 1.60
N GLN A 44 3.66 -6.14 0.79
CA GLN A 44 4.50 -7.23 1.28
C GLN A 44 5.65 -6.71 2.14
N HIS A 45 6.30 -5.61 1.75
CA HIS A 45 7.29 -4.95 2.61
C HIS A 45 6.70 -4.56 3.96
N VAL A 46 5.51 -3.94 3.96
CA VAL A 46 4.82 -3.53 5.19
C VAL A 46 4.45 -4.72 6.06
N ILE A 47 3.93 -5.81 5.50
CA ILE A 47 3.60 -7.03 6.25
C ILE A 47 4.84 -7.64 6.91
N LEU A 48 6.00 -7.59 6.24
CA LEU A 48 7.22 -8.21 6.75
C LEU A 48 7.99 -7.32 7.75
N GLN A 49 7.87 -6.00 7.65
CA GLN A 49 8.72 -5.07 8.41
C GLN A 49 7.97 -4.20 9.42
N PHE A 50 6.64 -4.07 9.28
CA PHE A 50 5.82 -3.14 10.05
C PHE A 50 4.51 -3.77 10.52
N ASP A 51 3.72 -3.00 11.28
CA ASP A 51 2.31 -3.29 11.50
C ASP A 51 1.51 -2.91 10.24
N CYS A 52 0.91 -3.92 9.60
CA CYS A 52 0.11 -3.73 8.39
C CYS A 52 -1.27 -3.10 8.66
N SER A 53 -1.69 -2.99 9.92
CA SER A 53 -3.00 -2.47 10.31
C SER A 53 -3.23 -1.06 9.78
N SER A 54 -2.25 -0.15 9.91
CA SER A 54 -2.38 1.23 9.45
C SER A 54 -2.52 1.34 7.92
N LEU A 55 -1.74 0.57 7.15
CA LEU A 55 -1.83 0.55 5.69
C LEU A 55 -3.15 -0.07 5.22
N LEU A 56 -3.53 -1.23 5.75
CA LEU A 56 -4.78 -1.91 5.40
C LEU A 56 -6.00 -1.05 5.76
N CYS A 57 -5.96 -0.38 6.92
CA CYS A 57 -7.00 0.56 7.32
C CYS A 57 -7.08 1.74 6.35
N TYR A 58 -5.94 2.32 5.94
CA TYR A 58 -5.90 3.45 5.00
C TYR A 58 -6.48 3.08 3.64
N LEU A 59 -6.12 1.90 3.11
CA LEU A 59 -6.58 1.39 1.82
C LEU A 59 -8.08 1.04 1.85
N HIS A 60 -8.54 0.36 2.91
CA HIS A 60 -9.96 0.05 3.06
C HIS A 60 -10.79 1.34 3.20
N ALA A 61 -10.32 2.32 3.97
CA ALA A 61 -10.98 3.62 4.08
C ALA A 61 -11.11 4.34 2.73
N ASP A 62 -10.16 4.16 1.81
CA ASP A 62 -10.20 4.77 0.48
C ASP A 62 -11.37 4.25 -0.39
N LEU A 63 -11.78 3.00 -0.18
CA LEU A 63 -12.90 2.38 -0.91
C LEU A 63 -14.21 3.16 -0.70
N PHE A 64 -14.41 3.73 0.49
CA PHE A 64 -15.62 4.47 0.85
C PHE A 64 -15.89 5.71 -0.01
N LYS A 65 -14.88 6.21 -0.74
CA LYS A 65 -15.03 7.34 -1.67
C LYS A 65 -15.96 6.99 -2.85
N ASN A 66 -16.03 5.71 -3.23
CA ASN A 66 -16.74 5.25 -4.42
C ASN A 66 -17.97 4.36 -4.12
N LEU A 67 -18.27 4.10 -2.84
CA LEU A 67 -19.38 3.23 -2.45
C LEU A 67 -20.74 3.93 -2.51
N SER A 68 -21.78 3.18 -2.89
CA SER A 68 -23.17 3.61 -2.71
C SER A 68 -23.56 3.67 -1.22
N THR A 69 -24.69 4.31 -0.90
CA THR A 69 -25.24 4.36 0.47
C THR A 69 -25.44 2.97 1.08
N LYS A 70 -25.95 2.02 0.28
CA LYS A 70 -26.22 0.66 0.76
C LYS A 70 -24.92 -0.09 1.07
N GLU A 71 -23.92 0.06 0.21
CA GLU A 71 -22.60 -0.57 0.40
C GLU A 71 -21.86 0.07 1.57
N THR A 72 -21.90 1.40 1.69
CA THR A 72 -21.28 2.14 2.79
C THR A 72 -21.73 1.60 4.15
N LYS A 73 -23.04 1.39 4.35
CA LYS A 73 -23.55 0.84 5.61
C LYS A 73 -23.01 -0.55 5.93
N LYS A 74 -22.94 -1.42 4.92
CA LYS A 74 -22.40 -2.78 5.09
C LYS A 74 -20.90 -2.75 5.38
N GLN A 75 -20.15 -2.04 4.55
CA GLN A 75 -18.70 -1.95 4.64
C GLN A 75 -18.25 -1.24 5.92
N PHE A 76 -19.01 -0.26 6.42
CA PHE A 76 -18.66 0.41 7.68
C PHE A 76 -18.65 -0.53 8.87
N VAL A 77 -19.59 -1.47 8.94
CA VAL A 77 -19.64 -2.47 10.02
C VAL A 77 -18.43 -3.42 9.93
N GLU A 78 -18.08 -3.86 8.72
CA GLU A 78 -16.88 -4.68 8.49
C GLU A 78 -15.60 -3.92 8.85
N PHE A 79 -15.49 -2.66 8.42
CA PHE A 79 -14.40 -1.75 8.75
C PHE A 79 -14.25 -1.52 10.25
N TYR A 80 -15.36 -1.27 10.94
CA TYR A 80 -15.39 -1.12 12.40
C TYR A 80 -14.84 -2.36 13.11
N ASN A 81 -15.37 -3.55 12.79
CA ASN A 81 -14.94 -4.79 13.43
C ASN A 81 -13.48 -5.17 13.10
N SER A 82 -12.97 -4.73 11.95
CA SER A 82 -11.61 -5.05 11.51
C SER A 82 -10.54 -4.12 12.09
N PHE A 83 -10.86 -2.83 12.28
CA PHE A 83 -9.84 -1.81 12.62
C PHE A 83 -10.17 -0.94 13.84
N LEU A 84 -11.44 -0.75 14.20
CA LEU A 84 -11.85 0.24 15.21
C LEU A 84 -12.27 -0.41 16.53
N ASP A 85 -12.84 -1.60 16.48
CA ASP A 85 -13.28 -2.34 17.65
C ASP A 85 -12.11 -2.61 18.61
N LYS A 86 -12.40 -2.61 19.92
CA LYS A 86 -11.37 -2.80 20.95
C LYS A 86 -10.74 -4.20 20.90
N GLY A 87 -11.47 -5.20 20.39
CA GLY A 87 -10.99 -6.57 20.18
C GLY A 87 -10.53 -6.88 18.75
N ALA A 88 -10.46 -5.87 17.86
CA ALA A 88 -10.03 -6.07 16.49
C ALA A 88 -8.56 -6.52 16.41
N ILE A 89 -8.26 -7.49 15.55
CA ILE A 89 -6.89 -8.00 15.33
C ILE A 89 -6.02 -6.92 14.70
N LEU A 90 -6.55 -6.20 13.71
CA LEU A 90 -5.86 -5.12 12.99
C LEU A 90 -6.21 -3.75 13.57
N ARG A 91 -6.34 -3.66 14.90
CA ARG A 91 -6.79 -2.43 15.55
C ARG A 91 -5.79 -1.29 15.32
N VAL A 92 -6.30 -0.17 14.82
CA VAL A 92 -5.49 1.05 14.61
C VAL A 92 -5.68 2.07 15.73
N GLN A 93 -4.83 3.10 15.73
CA GLN A 93 -5.05 4.27 16.58
C GLN A 93 -6.26 5.06 16.09
N VAL A 94 -7.37 4.97 16.81
CA VAL A 94 -8.62 5.68 16.51
C VAL A 94 -8.60 7.08 17.16
N PRO A 95 -8.93 8.16 16.43
CA PRO A 95 -9.11 9.49 17.02
C PRO A 95 -10.11 9.50 18.18
N TYR A 96 -9.82 10.26 19.24
CA TYR A 96 -10.62 10.25 20.47
C TYR A 96 -12.10 10.57 20.22
N ASN A 97 -12.39 11.55 19.37
CA ASN A 97 -13.74 11.95 19.02
C ASN A 97 -14.51 10.83 18.31
N VAL A 98 -13.86 10.08 17.41
CA VAL A 98 -14.46 8.92 16.73
C VAL A 98 -14.70 7.79 17.72
N SER A 99 -13.70 7.45 18.54
CA SER A 99 -13.82 6.40 19.55
C SER A 99 -14.90 6.71 20.59
N PHE A 100 -15.01 7.97 21.02
CA PHE A 100 -16.00 8.41 22.01
C PHE A 100 -17.44 8.25 21.50
N GLU A 101 -17.68 8.59 20.23
CA GLU A 101 -19.00 8.43 19.62
C GLU A 101 -19.35 6.95 19.39
N LEU A 102 -18.38 6.14 18.94
CA LEU A 102 -18.57 4.71 18.71
C LEU A 102 -18.80 3.89 19.99
N ASP A 103 -18.26 4.35 21.13
CA ASP A 103 -18.55 3.74 22.44
C ASP A 103 -19.99 3.98 22.91
N ARG A 104 -20.69 4.98 22.35
CA ARG A 104 -22.03 5.42 22.76
C ARG A 104 -23.12 5.06 21.76
N THR A 105 -22.75 4.92 20.50
CA THR A 105 -23.68 4.69 19.38
C THR A 105 -23.21 3.48 18.59
N ARG A 106 -24.12 2.53 18.35
CA ARG A 106 -23.75 1.36 17.55
C ARG A 106 -23.46 1.76 16.10
N PRO A 107 -22.44 1.15 15.45
CA PRO A 107 -22.05 1.44 14.06
C PRO A 107 -23.19 1.40 13.04
N ASP A 108 -24.17 0.50 13.23
CA ASP A 108 -25.31 0.30 12.34
C ASP A 108 -26.38 1.39 12.43
N LEU A 109 -26.39 2.17 13.52
CA LEU A 109 -27.33 3.26 13.77
C LEU A 109 -26.81 4.62 13.28
N LEU A 110 -25.54 4.71 12.90
CA LEU A 110 -24.94 5.94 12.39
C LEU A 110 -25.52 6.31 11.02
N SER A 111 -25.64 7.62 10.77
CA SER A 111 -25.99 8.11 9.43
C SER A 111 -24.84 7.84 8.46
N GLU A 112 -25.14 7.76 7.16
CA GLU A 112 -24.12 7.57 6.12
C GLU A 112 -23.06 8.69 6.18
N GLU A 113 -23.50 9.93 6.40
CA GLU A 113 -22.62 11.09 6.51
C GLU A 113 -21.66 10.96 7.70
N GLN A 114 -22.15 10.50 8.86
CA GLN A 114 -21.32 10.24 10.03
C GLN A 114 -20.32 9.11 9.78
N GLN A 115 -20.76 8.02 9.13
CA GLN A 115 -19.88 6.91 8.78
C GLN A 115 -18.73 7.36 7.87
N LYS A 116 -19.05 8.08 6.78
CA LYS A 116 -18.04 8.63 5.85
C LYS A 116 -17.09 9.60 6.54
N LYS A 117 -17.60 10.46 7.42
CA LYS A 117 -16.78 11.38 8.21
C LYS A 117 -15.81 10.63 9.13
N PHE A 118 -16.28 9.63 9.87
CA PHE A 118 -15.42 8.84 10.76
C PHE A 118 -14.35 8.07 9.99
N VAL A 119 -14.70 7.48 8.85
CA VAL A 119 -13.73 6.81 7.98
C VAL A 119 -12.65 7.80 7.51
N GLN A 120 -13.03 9.00 7.09
CA GLN A 120 -12.08 10.03 6.64
C GLN A 120 -11.14 10.51 7.76
N GLU A 121 -11.67 10.70 8.97
CA GLU A 121 -10.88 11.09 10.14
C GLU A 121 -9.89 9.99 10.54
N VAL A 122 -10.33 8.74 10.56
CA VAL A 122 -9.45 7.59 10.81
C VAL A 122 -8.38 7.46 9.72
N GLN A 123 -8.75 7.59 8.45
CA GLN A 123 -7.81 7.54 7.32
C GLN A 123 -6.73 8.61 7.47
N SER A 124 -7.14 9.83 7.83
CA SER A 124 -6.24 10.97 8.04
C SER A 124 -5.31 10.74 9.23
N ALA A 125 -5.77 10.05 10.27
CA ALA A 125 -4.95 9.66 11.42
C ALA A 125 -3.91 8.57 11.08
N GLN A 126 -4.18 7.70 10.10
CA GLN A 126 -3.22 6.68 9.65
C GLN A 126 -2.22 7.21 8.60
N ALA A 127 -2.54 8.31 7.91
CA ALA A 127 -1.71 8.84 6.83
C ALA A 127 -0.23 9.08 7.22
N PRO A 128 0.11 9.63 8.42
CA PRO A 128 1.50 9.82 8.80
C PRO A 128 2.31 8.52 8.89
N GLU A 129 1.69 7.45 9.40
CA GLU A 129 2.34 6.14 9.51
C GLU A 129 2.54 5.51 8.13
N VAL A 130 1.54 5.61 7.24
CA VAL A 130 1.67 5.14 5.86
C VAL A 130 2.77 5.89 5.10
N LEU A 131 2.90 7.21 5.30
CA LEU A 131 3.98 8.01 4.72
C LEU A 131 5.35 7.57 5.24
N ARG A 132 5.47 7.29 6.54
CA ARG A 132 6.70 6.79 7.16
C ARG A 132 7.11 5.42 6.59
N GLN A 133 6.14 4.52 6.42
CA GLN A 133 6.36 3.20 5.80
C GLN A 133 6.78 3.32 4.34
N LEU A 134 6.17 4.24 3.59
CA LEU A 134 6.52 4.49 2.18
C LEU A 134 7.93 5.09 2.04
N GLU A 135 8.32 5.98 2.95
CA GLU A 135 9.68 6.54 2.98
C GLU A 135 10.73 5.46 3.28
N ASP A 136 10.48 4.59 4.26
CA ASP A 136 11.36 3.45 4.54
C ASP A 136 11.47 2.53 3.33
N PHE A 137 10.34 2.18 2.68
CA PHE A 137 10.35 1.37 1.47
C PHE A 137 11.24 1.97 0.36
N ARG A 138 11.14 3.29 0.13
CA ARG A 138 12.00 4.00 -0.85
C ARG A 138 13.48 3.87 -0.49
N GLN A 139 13.83 4.04 0.78
CA GLN A 139 15.21 3.90 1.24
C GLN A 139 15.72 2.46 1.05
N LYS A 140 14.91 1.46 1.42
CA LYS A 140 15.25 0.05 1.23
C LYS A 140 15.38 -0.32 -0.24
N ARG A 141 14.57 0.28 -1.11
CA ARG A 141 14.65 0.07 -2.55
C ARG A 141 15.96 0.56 -3.13
N MET A 142 16.43 1.76 -2.75
CA MET A 142 17.72 2.29 -3.20
C MET A 142 18.90 1.38 -2.79
N MET A 143 18.74 0.63 -1.70
CA MET A 143 19.73 -0.35 -1.24
C MET A 143 19.54 -1.76 -1.84
N GLY A 144 18.57 -1.96 -2.74
CA GLY A 144 18.24 -3.28 -3.30
C GLY A 144 17.63 -4.26 -2.29
N MET A 145 17.06 -3.76 -1.18
CA MET A 145 16.58 -4.56 -0.04
C MET A 145 15.06 -4.73 0.00
N THR A 146 14.36 -4.50 -1.10
CA THR A 146 12.89 -4.67 -1.18
C THR A 146 12.52 -6.03 -1.78
N PRO A 147 11.46 -6.69 -1.27
CA PRO A 147 10.98 -7.94 -1.86
C PRO A 147 10.50 -7.71 -3.30
N ASN A 148 10.53 -8.77 -4.11
CA ASN A 148 10.01 -8.80 -5.49
C ASN A 148 10.51 -7.66 -6.40
N ALA A 149 11.74 -7.19 -6.20
CA ALA A 149 12.33 -6.15 -7.03
C ALA A 149 12.41 -6.57 -8.51
N ALA A 150 12.60 -7.86 -8.78
CA ALA A 150 12.64 -8.41 -10.14
C ALA A 150 11.28 -8.32 -10.84
N GLU A 151 10.19 -8.71 -10.16
CA GLU A 151 8.83 -8.60 -10.69
C GLU A 151 8.41 -7.13 -10.90
N LEU A 152 8.84 -6.25 -9.99
CA LEU A 152 8.61 -4.82 -10.15
C LEU A 152 9.34 -4.26 -11.39
N LEU A 153 10.60 -4.64 -11.58
CA LEU A 153 11.39 -4.25 -12.75
C LEU A 153 10.80 -4.80 -14.05
N GLU A 154 10.23 -6.01 -14.03
CA GLU A 154 9.54 -6.59 -15.19
C GLU A 154 8.34 -5.73 -15.64
N VAL A 155 7.63 -5.13 -14.69
CA VAL A 155 6.54 -4.19 -15.00
C VAL A 155 7.10 -2.84 -15.45
N GLU A 156 8.07 -2.28 -14.74
CA GLU A 156 8.62 -0.95 -15.04
C GLU A 156 9.37 -0.90 -16.39
N SER A 157 10.01 -2.01 -16.79
CA SER A 157 10.72 -2.12 -18.09
C SER A 157 9.81 -2.52 -19.26
N HIS A 158 8.54 -2.84 -19.01
CA HIS A 158 7.62 -3.31 -20.05
C HIS A 158 7.28 -2.20 -21.05
N TYR A 159 7.62 -2.43 -22.32
CA TYR A 159 7.19 -1.55 -23.40
C TYR A 159 5.75 -1.89 -23.82
N PRO A 160 4.79 -0.96 -23.68
CA PRO A 160 3.39 -1.25 -23.96
C PRO A 160 3.17 -1.53 -25.45
N THR A 161 2.40 -2.57 -25.74
CA THR A 161 2.00 -2.94 -27.11
C THR A 161 0.48 -3.07 -27.19
N ASP A 162 -0.09 -3.03 -28.40
CA ASP A 162 -1.54 -3.21 -28.59
C ASP A 162 -2.06 -4.55 -28.04
N ARG A 163 -1.20 -5.57 -27.98
CA ARG A 163 -1.55 -6.89 -27.44
C ARG A 163 -1.42 -6.97 -25.93
N ILE A 164 -0.46 -6.25 -25.35
CA ILE A 164 -0.18 -6.25 -23.91
C ILE A 164 -0.04 -4.80 -23.46
N PRO A 165 -1.17 -4.15 -23.13
CA PRO A 165 -1.17 -2.85 -22.48
C PRO A 165 -0.45 -2.92 -21.12
N MET A 166 0.09 -1.79 -20.68
CA MET A 166 0.77 -1.68 -19.38
C MET A 166 -0.12 -2.16 -18.22
N GLU A 167 -1.39 -1.76 -18.21
CA GLU A 167 -2.35 -2.16 -17.18
C GLU A 167 -2.57 -3.67 -17.13
N MET A 168 -2.52 -4.36 -18.29
CA MET A 168 -2.69 -5.81 -18.35
C MET A 168 -1.48 -6.51 -17.77
N LYS A 169 -0.26 -6.06 -18.13
CA LYS A 169 0.99 -6.58 -17.56
C LYS A 169 1.03 -6.38 -16.05
N GLU A 170 0.65 -5.20 -15.58
CA GLU A 170 0.62 -4.87 -14.17
C GLU A 170 -0.37 -5.74 -13.39
N LYS A 171 -1.60 -5.93 -13.89
CA LYS A 171 -2.57 -6.83 -13.25
C LYS A 171 -2.09 -8.28 -13.21
N ALA A 172 -1.52 -8.79 -14.30
CA ALA A 172 -1.04 -10.17 -14.36
C ALA A 172 0.10 -10.44 -13.37
N VAL A 173 1.05 -9.51 -13.23
CA VAL A 173 2.12 -9.63 -12.24
C VAL A 173 1.56 -9.50 -10.82
N ALA A 174 0.61 -8.59 -10.61
CA ALA A 174 -0.06 -8.45 -9.32
C ALA A 174 -0.79 -9.72 -8.87
N GLU A 175 -1.53 -10.39 -9.76
CA GLU A 175 -2.18 -11.68 -9.48
C GLU A 175 -1.14 -12.72 -9.03
N THR A 176 -0.04 -12.84 -9.77
CA THR A 176 1.05 -13.78 -9.43
C THR A 176 1.67 -13.47 -8.06
N LEU A 177 1.89 -12.19 -7.74
CA LEU A 177 2.43 -11.77 -6.44
C LEU A 177 1.45 -12.07 -5.30
N LEU A 178 0.16 -11.82 -5.52
CA LEU A 178 -0.88 -12.06 -4.53
C LEU A 178 -0.99 -13.56 -4.19
N ASP A 179 -0.95 -14.43 -5.20
CA ASP A 179 -0.95 -15.88 -5.01
C ASP A 179 0.24 -16.31 -4.14
N ARG A 180 1.46 -15.85 -4.46
CA ARG A 180 2.66 -16.13 -3.66
C ARG A 180 2.56 -15.59 -2.23
N MET A 181 2.01 -14.40 -2.03
CA MET A 181 1.82 -13.84 -0.69
C MET A 181 0.86 -14.69 0.15
N SER A 182 -0.14 -15.31 -0.47
CA SER A 182 -1.08 -16.20 0.23
C SER A 182 -0.46 -17.54 0.65
N GLU A 183 0.57 -18.00 -0.07
CA GLU A 183 1.29 -19.25 0.22
C GLU A 183 2.34 -19.12 1.35
N ILE A 184 2.74 -17.89 1.70
CA ILE A 184 3.76 -17.59 2.71
C ILE A 184 3.16 -17.55 4.14
N GLN A 185 1.84 -17.78 4.31
CA GLN A 185 1.15 -17.91 5.60
C GLN A 185 1.18 -19.34 6.15
#